data_AF-A0A3M9ZI62-F1
#
_entry.id   AF-A0A3M9ZI62-F1
#
_cell.length_a   1.000
_cell.length_b   1.000
_cell.length_c   1.000
_cell.angle_alpha   90.00
_cell.angle_beta   90.00
_cell.angle_gamma   90.00
#
_symmetry.space_group_name_H-M   'P 1'
#
loop_
_entity.id
_entity.type
_entity.pdbx_description
1 polymer ?
#
loop_
_entity_poly.entity_id
_entity_poly.type
_entity_poly.pdbx_seq_one_letter_code
_entity_poly.pdbx_strand_id
1 'polypeptide(L)'
;MPQRVHEMAAITAPISASAAGRRLRAAGGSKKTRQEHITGWLRQIGIGEIESEFQTEAGPVDIYLVNRRILIEVKGKASLKNGPKAPRSGSRADESAFQQISRHIVAERRQERLVQEGGANAQMSWIGMVTDGERWWAWEWPEGSIGGEAMPQWQGSKLTKDNVKSLEGIISRGKVGKDWVPADPSGLFEDSLVGLKDLFLRVKNYPATNTQQKLWLEQLRGSGNAPTSDIDDMFVTHTLLILIARIVPGTINRHHHDGSRDSITEGFVGWVVTVDRSHLEKLESIIWRYDWARRSGDVLRTLYGHFIKERHRKVFGEYYTPDWLAEMICLEIIDEGFIARQIDAFRGGEGANDISCVLDPTCGSGTFLYSAARRILESRALEKSCMGEKQKMLFVSSMVYGMDIHPVAVEMARANMIRALPKISESSINIYHGDSLLAQRPDATVFSEGGKNMVLFSPA
;
A
#
# COMPACT_ATOMS: atom_id res chain seq x y z
N MET A 1 47.01 16.76 -7.55
CA MET A 1 46.74 15.32 -7.71
C MET A 1 45.26 15.08 -7.54
N PRO A 2 44.50 14.74 -8.60
CA PRO A 2 43.08 14.39 -8.48
C PRO A 2 42.96 12.88 -8.26
N GLN A 3 42.40 12.48 -7.12
CA GLN A 3 42.07 11.08 -6.86
C GLN A 3 40.76 10.72 -7.57
N ARG A 4 40.83 9.59 -8.28
CA ARG A 4 39.82 9.04 -9.18
C ARG A 4 38.55 8.67 -8.42
N VAL A 5 37.43 9.07 -9.02
CA VAL A 5 36.10 8.47 -8.85
C VAL A 5 36.22 6.97 -9.16
N HIS A 6 35.94 6.11 -8.18
CA HIS A 6 35.70 4.70 -8.44
C HIS A 6 34.23 4.51 -8.80
N GLU A 7 33.95 4.52 -10.11
CA GLU A 7 32.84 3.76 -10.68
C GLU A 7 32.99 2.29 -10.26
N MET A 8 32.08 1.77 -9.44
CA MET A 8 31.80 0.33 -9.43
C MET A 8 30.71 0.04 -10.45
N ALA A 9 31.09 0.11 -11.72
CA ALA A 9 30.41 -0.61 -12.77
C ALA A 9 30.67 -2.11 -12.55
N ALA A 10 29.79 -2.78 -11.80
CA ALA A 10 29.72 -4.24 -11.81
C ALA A 10 29.08 -4.67 -13.13
N ILE A 11 29.86 -4.65 -14.21
CA ILE A 11 29.57 -5.37 -15.45
C ILE A 11 29.68 -6.85 -15.10
N THR A 12 28.59 -7.45 -14.62
CA THR A 12 28.45 -8.89 -14.59
C THR A 12 28.36 -9.37 -16.03
N ALA A 13 29.43 -9.98 -16.53
CA ALA A 13 29.46 -10.66 -17.82
C ALA A 13 28.23 -11.57 -17.98
N PRO A 14 27.60 -11.64 -19.17
CA PRO A 14 26.47 -12.52 -19.39
C PRO A 14 26.91 -13.96 -19.16
N ILE A 15 26.43 -14.55 -18.07
CA ILE A 15 26.64 -15.94 -17.75
C ILE A 15 25.97 -16.78 -18.85
N SER A 16 26.73 -17.67 -19.48
CA SER A 16 26.17 -18.58 -20.49
C SER A 16 24.92 -19.29 -19.95
N ALA A 17 23.94 -19.57 -20.82
CA ALA A 17 22.72 -20.32 -20.49
C ALA A 17 22.98 -21.63 -19.70
N SER A 18 24.22 -22.14 -19.73
CA SER A 18 24.69 -23.31 -18.98
C SER A 18 24.81 -23.16 -17.47
N ALA A 19 24.92 -21.94 -16.93
CA ALA A 19 25.02 -21.69 -15.50
C ALA A 19 23.68 -21.24 -14.88
N ALA A 20 22.79 -20.60 -15.65
CA ALA A 20 21.39 -20.36 -15.26
C ALA A 20 20.65 -21.70 -15.03
N GLY A 21 20.78 -22.65 -15.97
CA GLY A 21 20.16 -23.98 -15.85
C GLY A 21 20.78 -24.89 -14.77
N ARG A 22 21.97 -24.55 -14.23
CA ARG A 22 22.62 -25.29 -13.12
C ARG A 22 22.23 -24.77 -11.74
N ARG A 23 21.90 -23.48 -11.59
CA ARG A 23 21.50 -22.87 -10.31
C ARG A 23 20.02 -23.05 -9.97
N LEU A 24 19.14 -23.17 -10.97
CA LEU A 24 17.73 -23.52 -10.75
C LEU A 24 17.52 -25.01 -10.41
N ARG A 25 18.54 -25.86 -10.61
CA ARG A 25 18.52 -27.30 -10.24
C ARG A 25 18.78 -27.55 -8.75
N ALA A 26 18.44 -26.63 -7.85
CA ALA A 26 18.34 -26.98 -6.43
C ALA A 26 17.04 -27.79 -6.21
N ALA A 27 17.07 -29.01 -6.72
CA ALA A 27 16.03 -30.01 -6.66
C ALA A 27 15.77 -30.55 -5.23
N GLY A 28 16.41 -29.97 -4.21
CA GLY A 28 16.24 -30.25 -2.79
C GLY A 28 16.46 -28.95 -2.00
N GLY A 29 15.52 -28.65 -1.10
CA GLY A 29 15.52 -27.40 -0.32
C GLY A 29 14.12 -27.01 0.13
N SER A 30 14.06 -26.10 1.10
CA SER A 30 12.80 -25.50 1.57
C SER A 30 12.15 -24.65 0.46
N LYS A 31 10.88 -24.27 0.64
CA LYS A 31 10.19 -23.32 -0.25
C LYS A 31 10.97 -22.01 -0.39
N LYS A 32 11.50 -21.51 0.73
CA LYS A 32 12.30 -20.28 0.81
C LYS A 32 13.57 -20.34 -0.05
N THR A 33 14.33 -21.44 0.04
CA THR A 33 15.54 -21.63 -0.78
C THR A 33 15.22 -21.62 -2.28
N ARG A 34 14.08 -22.22 -2.68
CA ARG A 34 13.64 -22.18 -4.08
C ARG A 34 13.31 -20.76 -4.54
N GLN A 35 12.60 -19.98 -3.71
CA GLN A 35 12.29 -18.58 -4.00
C GLN A 35 13.58 -17.75 -4.15
N GLU A 36 14.53 -17.88 -3.23
CA GLU A 36 15.83 -17.19 -3.29
C GLU A 36 16.60 -17.50 -4.59
N HIS A 37 16.56 -18.75 -5.06
CA HIS A 37 17.20 -19.13 -6.31
C HIS A 37 16.49 -18.55 -7.54
N ILE A 38 15.16 -18.55 -7.56
CA ILE A 38 14.36 -17.99 -8.65
C ILE A 38 14.56 -16.48 -8.71
N THR A 39 14.47 -15.77 -7.58
CA THR A 39 14.71 -14.32 -7.51
C THR A 39 16.14 -13.95 -7.88
N GLY A 40 17.13 -14.75 -7.48
CA GLY A 40 18.52 -14.59 -7.90
C GLY A 40 18.74 -14.76 -9.41
N TRP A 41 18.04 -15.71 -10.04
CA TRP A 41 18.07 -15.88 -11.50
C TRP A 41 17.37 -14.72 -12.23
N LEU A 42 16.20 -14.28 -11.76
CA LEU A 42 15.48 -13.13 -12.31
C LEU A 42 16.36 -11.87 -12.32
N ARG A 43 17.09 -11.60 -11.23
CA ARG A 43 18.05 -10.49 -11.18
C ARG A 43 19.18 -10.61 -12.20
N GLN A 44 19.69 -11.82 -12.42
CA GLN A 44 20.76 -12.06 -13.40
C GLN A 44 20.32 -11.79 -14.85
N ILE A 45 19.04 -12.00 -15.16
CA ILE A 45 18.48 -11.69 -16.49
C ILE A 45 17.98 -10.24 -16.59
N GLY A 46 18.30 -9.38 -15.62
CA GLY A 46 17.98 -7.95 -15.64
C GLY A 46 16.61 -7.57 -15.04
N ILE A 47 15.93 -8.50 -14.36
CA ILE A 47 14.69 -8.22 -13.63
C ILE A 47 15.03 -7.88 -12.19
N GLY A 48 15.16 -6.59 -11.88
CA GLY A 48 15.51 -6.10 -10.54
C GLY A 48 14.32 -5.92 -9.60
N GLU A 49 13.15 -5.53 -10.12
CA GLU A 49 11.95 -5.25 -9.33
C GLU A 49 11.15 -6.54 -9.10
N ILE A 50 11.48 -7.17 -7.98
CA ILE A 50 10.88 -8.44 -7.57
C ILE A 50 10.41 -8.29 -6.13
N GLU A 51 9.13 -8.49 -5.89
CA GLU A 51 8.60 -8.63 -4.54
C GLU A 51 8.44 -10.11 -4.19
N SER A 52 8.96 -10.50 -3.02
CA SER A 52 8.79 -11.83 -2.46
C SER A 52 7.71 -11.79 -1.38
N GLU A 53 6.88 -12.84 -1.30
CA GLU A 53 5.71 -12.87 -0.40
C GLU A 53 4.80 -11.65 -0.60
N PHE A 54 4.61 -11.28 -1.88
CA PHE A 54 3.80 -10.14 -2.25
C PHE A 54 2.34 -10.34 -1.83
N GLN A 55 1.77 -9.36 -1.13
CA GLN A 55 0.39 -9.43 -0.63
C GLN A 55 -0.61 -8.96 -1.68
N THR A 56 -1.37 -9.89 -2.24
CA THR A 56 -2.54 -9.60 -3.09
C THR A 56 -3.82 -9.56 -2.25
N GLU A 57 -4.94 -9.08 -2.81
CA GLU A 57 -6.26 -9.20 -2.12
C GLU A 57 -6.68 -10.66 -1.87
N ALA A 58 -6.03 -11.61 -2.55
CA ALA A 58 -6.23 -13.04 -2.40
C ALA A 58 -5.21 -13.71 -1.44
N GLY A 59 -4.41 -12.92 -0.72
CA GLY A 59 -3.34 -13.38 0.16
C GLY A 59 -1.96 -13.38 -0.50
N PRO A 60 -0.93 -13.93 0.17
CA PRO A 60 0.45 -13.85 -0.28
C PRO A 60 0.69 -14.71 -1.52
N VAL A 61 1.27 -14.11 -2.55
CA VAL A 61 1.90 -14.79 -3.66
C VAL A 61 3.41 -14.82 -3.47
N ASP A 62 4.05 -15.91 -3.88
CA ASP A 62 5.46 -16.13 -3.58
C ASP A 62 6.38 -15.09 -4.23
N ILE A 63 6.15 -14.77 -5.50
CA ILE A 63 6.95 -13.82 -6.24
C ILE A 63 6.04 -13.02 -7.18
N TYR A 64 6.18 -11.70 -7.14
CA TYR A 64 5.58 -10.78 -8.10
C TYR A 64 6.67 -10.03 -8.87
N LEU A 65 6.54 -9.99 -10.19
CA LEU A 65 7.39 -9.17 -11.04
C LEU A 65 6.68 -7.85 -11.29
N VAL A 66 7.14 -6.83 -10.57
CA VAL A 66 6.47 -5.52 -10.52
C VAL A 66 6.30 -4.98 -11.93
N ASN A 67 5.08 -4.52 -12.23
CA ASN A 67 4.69 -3.92 -13.51
C ASN A 67 4.80 -4.82 -14.74
N ARG A 68 5.06 -6.11 -14.61
CA ARG A 68 5.10 -7.02 -15.77
C ARG A 68 3.83 -7.87 -15.87
N ARG A 69 2.90 -7.71 -14.91
CA ARG A 69 1.69 -8.54 -14.76
C ARG A 69 2.05 -10.03 -14.69
N ILE A 70 3.11 -10.37 -13.94
CA ILE A 70 3.58 -11.76 -13.77
C ILE A 70 3.59 -12.11 -12.29
N LEU A 71 2.83 -13.15 -11.94
CA LEU A 71 2.83 -13.77 -10.63
C LEU A 71 3.46 -15.16 -10.75
N ILE A 72 4.26 -15.55 -9.75
CA ILE A 72 4.92 -16.86 -9.71
C ILE A 72 4.67 -17.51 -8.35
N GLU A 73 4.16 -18.73 -8.38
CA GLU A 73 3.91 -19.59 -7.21
C GLU A 73 4.95 -20.71 -7.15
N VAL A 74 5.60 -20.86 -5.98
CA VAL A 74 6.69 -21.80 -5.75
C VAL A 74 6.22 -22.92 -4.82
N LYS A 75 6.07 -24.12 -5.38
CA LYS A 75 5.55 -25.29 -4.68
C LYS A 75 6.63 -26.33 -4.42
N GLY A 76 6.29 -27.35 -3.63
CA GLY A 76 7.13 -28.54 -3.48
C GLY A 76 6.88 -29.56 -4.59
N LYS A 77 7.87 -30.42 -4.87
CA LYS A 77 7.73 -31.50 -5.86
C LYS A 77 6.53 -32.41 -5.59
N ALA A 78 6.30 -32.78 -4.34
CA ALA A 78 5.18 -33.63 -3.95
C ALA A 78 3.82 -32.99 -4.26
N SER A 79 3.69 -31.68 -4.04
CA SER A 79 2.44 -30.95 -4.31
C SER A 79 2.11 -30.78 -5.80
N LEU A 80 3.08 -30.96 -6.71
CA LEU A 80 2.87 -30.85 -8.15
C LEU A 80 2.96 -32.21 -8.88
N LYS A 81 2.98 -33.33 -8.13
CA LYS A 81 3.11 -34.68 -8.71
C LYS A 81 2.04 -34.98 -9.78
N ASN A 82 0.80 -34.58 -9.51
CA ASN A 82 -0.35 -34.76 -10.41
C ASN A 82 -0.62 -33.52 -11.29
N GLY A 83 0.34 -32.60 -11.34
CA GLY A 83 0.20 -31.31 -12.00
C GLY A 83 -0.51 -30.25 -11.15
N PRO A 84 -0.47 -28.98 -11.59
CA PRO A 84 -0.93 -27.82 -10.83
C PRO A 84 -2.45 -27.65 -10.80
N LYS A 85 -3.19 -28.35 -11.66
CA LYS A 85 -4.67 -28.37 -11.66
C LYS A 85 -5.24 -29.45 -10.74
N ALA A 86 -4.42 -30.40 -10.28
CA ALA A 86 -4.87 -31.42 -9.34
C ALA A 86 -5.07 -30.79 -7.95
N PRO A 87 -6.13 -31.16 -7.22
CA PRO A 87 -6.26 -30.82 -5.81
C PRO A 87 -5.07 -31.36 -5.01
N ARG A 88 -4.67 -30.66 -3.94
CA ARG A 88 -3.64 -31.17 -3.03
C ARG A 88 -4.16 -32.46 -2.36
N SER A 89 -3.31 -33.49 -2.31
CA SER A 89 -3.63 -34.72 -1.59
C SER A 89 -3.54 -34.48 -0.07
N GLY A 90 -4.68 -34.48 0.64
CA GLY A 90 -4.67 -34.51 2.11
C GLY A 90 -5.80 -33.81 2.87
N SER A 91 -6.69 -33.05 2.22
CA SER A 91 -7.81 -32.38 2.90
C SER A 91 -9.01 -32.23 1.95
N ARG A 92 -10.24 -32.30 2.48
CA ARG A 92 -11.51 -32.26 1.72
C ARG A 92 -11.83 -30.89 1.09
N ALA A 93 -10.95 -29.89 1.22
CA ALA A 93 -11.20 -28.50 0.78
C ALA A 93 -9.99 -27.80 0.12
N ASP A 94 -9.03 -28.53 -0.46
CA ASP A 94 -7.80 -27.88 -0.94
C ASP A 94 -7.87 -27.38 -2.39
N GLU A 95 -7.75 -26.06 -2.52
CA GLU A 95 -7.50 -25.32 -3.76
C GLU A 95 -6.22 -25.83 -4.47
N SER A 96 -6.30 -26.07 -5.78
CA SER A 96 -5.15 -26.43 -6.61
C SER A 96 -4.22 -25.22 -6.83
N ALA A 97 -2.94 -25.45 -7.16
CA ALA A 97 -2.01 -24.35 -7.43
C ALA A 97 -2.47 -23.45 -8.60
N PHE A 98 -3.16 -24.02 -9.59
CA PHE A 98 -3.78 -23.26 -10.67
C PHE A 98 -4.95 -22.38 -10.19
N GLN A 99 -5.82 -22.90 -9.34
CA GLN A 99 -6.91 -22.10 -8.77
C GLN A 99 -6.38 -20.96 -7.90
N GLN A 100 -5.37 -21.24 -7.08
CA GLN A 100 -4.71 -20.24 -6.24
C GLN A 100 -4.13 -19.09 -7.06
N ILE A 101 -3.31 -19.38 -8.09
CA ILE A 101 -2.75 -18.32 -8.93
C ILE A 101 -3.81 -17.59 -9.76
N SER A 102 -4.88 -18.28 -10.18
CA SER A 102 -6.02 -17.65 -10.85
C SER A 102 -6.67 -16.59 -9.95
N ARG A 103 -6.87 -16.93 -8.68
CA ARG A 103 -7.47 -16.03 -7.68
C ARG A 103 -6.59 -14.80 -7.43
N HIS A 104 -5.27 -14.98 -7.32
CA HIS A 104 -4.32 -13.87 -7.23
C HIS A 104 -4.36 -12.95 -8.46
N ILE A 105 -4.41 -13.50 -9.68
CA ILE A 105 -4.49 -12.68 -10.91
C ILE A 105 -5.81 -11.89 -10.99
N VAL A 106 -6.93 -12.51 -10.61
CA VAL A 106 -8.24 -11.84 -10.60
C VAL A 106 -8.25 -10.69 -9.59
N ALA A 107 -7.69 -10.91 -8.39
CA ALA A 107 -7.54 -9.88 -7.36
C ALA A 107 -6.72 -8.69 -7.88
N GLU A 108 -5.52 -8.95 -8.41
CA GLU A 108 -4.66 -7.88 -8.92
C GLU A 108 -5.32 -7.11 -10.07
N ARG A 109 -5.95 -7.82 -11.02
CA ARG A 109 -6.67 -7.18 -12.14
C ARG A 109 -7.79 -6.27 -11.66
N ARG A 110 -8.53 -6.68 -10.62
CA ARG A 110 -9.56 -5.84 -9.99
C ARG A 110 -8.93 -4.57 -9.43
N GLN A 111 -7.85 -4.70 -8.66
CA GLN A 111 -7.12 -3.57 -8.09
C GLN A 111 -6.57 -2.62 -9.17
N GLU A 112 -6.01 -3.14 -10.28
CA GLU A 112 -5.54 -2.30 -11.38
C GLU A 112 -6.67 -1.45 -12.00
N ARG A 113 -7.89 -2.00 -12.13
CA ARG A 113 -9.07 -1.27 -12.67
C ARG A 113 -9.58 -0.20 -11.70
N LEU A 114 -9.41 -0.41 -10.40
CA LEU A 114 -9.75 0.60 -9.39
C LEU A 114 -8.83 1.82 -9.49
N VAL A 115 -7.56 1.61 -9.88
CA VAL A 115 -6.52 2.66 -9.84
C VAL A 115 -6.26 3.29 -11.23
N GLN A 116 -6.37 2.56 -12.33
CA GLN A 116 -6.01 3.06 -13.66
C GLN A 116 -7.22 3.26 -14.58
N GLU A 117 -7.41 4.48 -15.07
CA GLU A 117 -8.18 4.76 -16.28
C GLU A 117 -7.25 4.71 -17.50
N GLY A 118 -7.48 3.73 -18.39
CA GLY A 118 -7.09 3.82 -19.80
C GLY A 118 -5.59 4.06 -20.13
N GLY A 119 -4.66 3.37 -19.48
CA GLY A 119 -3.25 3.43 -19.85
C GLY A 119 -2.93 2.72 -21.18
N ALA A 120 -1.84 3.11 -21.84
CA ALA A 120 -1.37 2.57 -23.13
C ALA A 120 -1.18 1.03 -23.17
N ASN A 121 -1.12 0.38 -22.00
CA ASN A 121 -0.96 -1.08 -21.85
C ASN A 121 -2.17 -1.77 -21.20
N ALA A 122 -3.38 -1.16 -21.23
CA ALA A 122 -4.60 -1.78 -20.69
C ALA A 122 -4.82 -3.21 -21.22
N GLN A 123 -4.51 -3.42 -22.50
CA GLN A 123 -4.61 -4.69 -23.24
C GLN A 123 -3.57 -5.75 -22.86
N MET A 124 -2.57 -5.43 -22.04
CA MET A 124 -1.50 -6.37 -21.71
C MET A 124 -2.04 -7.54 -20.86
N SER A 125 -1.86 -8.77 -21.30
CA SER A 125 -2.32 -9.95 -20.53
C SER A 125 -1.64 -10.07 -19.16
N TRP A 126 -2.27 -10.80 -18.23
CA TRP A 126 -1.63 -11.28 -17.01
C TRP A 126 -1.01 -12.67 -17.24
N ILE A 127 0.12 -12.96 -16.61
CA ILE A 127 0.77 -14.27 -16.69
C ILE A 127 0.87 -14.86 -15.29
N GLY A 128 0.35 -16.07 -15.13
CA GLY A 128 0.50 -16.87 -13.92
C GLY A 128 1.47 -18.00 -14.18
N MET A 129 2.45 -18.16 -13.31
CA MET A 129 3.42 -19.27 -13.37
C MET A 129 3.41 -20.07 -12.08
N VAL A 130 3.49 -21.40 -12.20
CA VAL A 130 3.68 -22.31 -11.06
C VAL A 130 4.95 -23.09 -11.29
N THR A 131 5.78 -23.27 -10.27
CA THR A 131 7.04 -24.03 -10.38
C THR A 131 7.40 -24.77 -9.09
N ASP A 132 8.09 -25.90 -9.22
CA ASP A 132 8.80 -26.57 -8.11
C ASP A 132 10.31 -26.26 -8.10
N GLY A 133 10.74 -25.27 -8.89
CA GLY A 133 12.14 -24.93 -9.17
C GLY A 133 12.74 -25.70 -10.35
N GLU A 134 12.22 -26.87 -10.69
CA GLU A 134 12.71 -27.70 -11.80
C GLU A 134 11.76 -27.65 -13.01
N ARG A 135 10.46 -27.87 -12.76
CA ARG A 135 9.37 -27.85 -13.74
C ARG A 135 8.59 -26.55 -13.64
N TRP A 136 8.13 -26.07 -14.79
CA TRP A 136 7.41 -24.81 -14.92
C TRP A 136 6.10 -25.02 -15.67
N TRP A 137 5.05 -24.42 -15.13
CA TRP A 137 3.75 -24.29 -15.77
C TRP A 137 3.41 -22.81 -15.93
N ALA A 138 2.90 -22.40 -17.09
CA ALA A 138 2.50 -21.02 -17.33
C ALA A 138 1.14 -20.93 -18.02
N TRP A 139 0.40 -19.88 -17.69
CA TRP A 139 -0.88 -19.53 -18.31
C TRP A 139 -0.95 -18.02 -18.54
N GLU A 140 -1.72 -17.65 -19.56
CA GLU A 140 -2.00 -16.28 -19.93
C GLU A 140 -3.48 -15.94 -19.67
N TRP A 141 -3.74 -14.79 -19.06
CA TRP A 141 -5.07 -14.22 -18.93
C TRP A 141 -5.13 -12.97 -19.81
N PRO A 142 -5.70 -13.07 -21.03
CA PRO A 142 -5.98 -11.91 -21.87
C PRO A 142 -6.83 -10.87 -21.15
N GLU A 143 -6.83 -9.63 -21.64
CA GLU A 143 -7.74 -8.60 -21.15
C GLU A 143 -9.20 -9.09 -21.26
N GLY A 144 -10.01 -8.87 -20.21
CA GLY A 144 -11.40 -9.30 -20.18
C GLY A 144 -11.64 -10.79 -19.89
N SER A 145 -10.62 -11.64 -20.00
CA SER A 145 -10.76 -13.07 -19.66
C SER A 145 -10.85 -13.31 -18.15
N ILE A 146 -11.67 -14.29 -17.76
CA ILE A 146 -11.80 -14.79 -16.38
C ILE A 146 -10.93 -16.05 -16.18
N GLY A 147 -10.54 -16.72 -17.27
CA GLY A 147 -9.78 -17.97 -17.24
C GLY A 147 -8.38 -17.84 -17.85
N GLY A 148 -7.44 -18.65 -17.33
CA GLY A 148 -6.08 -18.71 -17.83
C GLY A 148 -5.94 -19.73 -18.97
N GLU A 149 -5.44 -19.26 -20.11
CA GLU A 149 -5.11 -20.08 -21.27
C GLU A 149 -3.72 -20.70 -21.08
N ALA A 150 -3.62 -22.01 -21.25
CA ALA A 150 -2.37 -22.72 -21.06
C ALA A 150 -1.34 -22.32 -22.11
N MET A 151 -0.15 -21.90 -21.69
CA MET A 151 0.98 -21.75 -22.60
C MET A 151 1.55 -23.14 -22.92
N PRO A 152 1.38 -23.69 -24.15
CA PRO A 152 1.63 -25.11 -24.41
C PRO A 152 3.09 -25.54 -24.19
N GLN A 153 4.04 -24.62 -24.42
CA GLN A 153 5.47 -24.86 -24.20
C GLN A 153 5.85 -24.99 -22.73
N TRP A 154 4.96 -24.61 -21.82
CA TRP A 154 5.19 -24.52 -20.37
C TRP A 154 4.09 -25.25 -19.62
N GLN A 155 4.00 -26.57 -19.81
CA GLN A 155 3.07 -27.45 -19.08
C GLN A 155 3.83 -28.56 -18.35
N GLY A 156 4.66 -28.18 -17.38
CA GLY A 156 5.54 -29.09 -16.63
C GLY A 156 6.93 -29.22 -17.24
N SER A 157 7.30 -28.26 -18.09
CA SER A 157 8.55 -28.20 -18.81
C SER A 157 9.71 -27.92 -17.87
N LYS A 158 10.81 -28.65 -18.00
CA LYS A 158 12.03 -28.36 -17.27
C LYS A 158 12.80 -27.23 -17.93
N LEU A 159 13.43 -26.37 -17.12
CA LEU A 159 14.36 -25.37 -17.64
C LEU A 159 15.66 -26.04 -18.13
N THR A 160 15.97 -25.78 -19.39
CA THR A 160 17.15 -26.29 -20.11
C THR A 160 17.85 -25.12 -20.80
N LYS A 161 19.07 -25.33 -21.32
CA LYS A 161 19.77 -24.30 -22.08
C LYS A 161 18.99 -23.89 -23.34
N ASP A 162 18.21 -24.81 -23.90
CA ASP A 162 17.56 -24.63 -25.20
C ASP A 162 16.23 -23.88 -25.08
N ASN A 163 15.53 -23.99 -23.94
CA ASN A 163 14.24 -23.33 -23.72
C ASN A 163 14.28 -22.16 -22.72
N VAL A 164 15.38 -21.93 -22.00
CA VAL A 164 15.47 -20.81 -21.04
C VAL A 164 15.24 -19.46 -21.72
N LYS A 165 15.70 -19.29 -22.96
CA LYS A 165 15.48 -18.07 -23.75
C LYS A 165 14.00 -17.81 -24.05
N SER A 166 13.20 -18.86 -24.23
CA SER A 166 11.74 -18.74 -24.41
C SER A 166 11.09 -18.21 -23.13
N LEU A 167 11.49 -18.74 -21.95
CA LEU A 167 10.99 -18.24 -20.67
C LEU A 167 11.44 -16.81 -20.38
N GLU A 168 12.70 -16.50 -20.67
CA GLU A 168 13.24 -15.14 -20.58
C GLU A 168 12.43 -14.17 -21.46
N GLY A 169 12.06 -14.57 -22.68
CA GLY A 169 11.22 -13.76 -23.57
C GLY A 169 9.83 -13.47 -23.01
N ILE A 170 9.19 -14.47 -22.37
CA ILE A 170 7.90 -14.31 -21.70
C ILE A 170 8.02 -13.32 -20.53
N ILE A 171 9.07 -13.44 -19.72
CA ILE A 171 9.26 -12.66 -18.49
C ILE A 171 9.78 -11.24 -18.78
N SER A 172 10.55 -11.04 -19.84
CA SER A 172 11.18 -9.76 -20.19
C SER A 172 10.24 -8.76 -20.86
N ARG A 173 8.94 -9.07 -20.96
CA ARG A 173 7.89 -8.21 -21.52
C ARG A 173 7.89 -6.80 -20.93
N GLY A 174 7.39 -5.82 -21.70
CA GLY A 174 7.35 -4.41 -21.30
C GLY A 174 6.69 -4.15 -19.95
N LYS A 175 7.09 -3.08 -19.27
CA LYS A 175 6.45 -2.66 -18.02
C LYS A 175 5.11 -1.96 -18.27
N VAL A 176 4.17 -2.12 -17.36
CA VAL A 176 2.85 -1.47 -17.31
C VAL A 176 2.82 -0.53 -16.13
N GLY A 177 2.36 0.70 -16.35
CA GLY A 177 2.20 1.67 -15.26
C GLY A 177 3.52 2.13 -14.66
N LYS A 178 3.44 2.76 -13.49
CA LYS A 178 4.57 3.24 -12.69
C LYS A 178 5.03 2.15 -11.74
N ASP A 179 6.33 2.14 -11.40
CA ASP A 179 6.86 1.24 -10.36
C ASP A 179 6.12 1.49 -9.04
N TRP A 180 5.87 0.43 -8.27
CA TRP A 180 5.22 0.62 -6.97
C TRP A 180 6.17 1.33 -6.04
N VAL A 181 5.61 2.09 -5.10
CA VAL A 181 6.44 2.66 -4.04
C VAL A 181 7.15 1.52 -3.28
N PRO A 182 8.47 1.63 -3.02
CA PRO A 182 9.20 0.63 -2.24
C PRO A 182 8.62 0.42 -0.83
N ALA A 183 8.87 -0.75 -0.25
CA ALA A 183 8.46 -1.10 1.12
C ALA A 183 8.95 -0.09 2.15
N ASP A 184 10.19 0.34 1.96
CA ASP A 184 10.80 1.45 2.66
C ASP A 184 11.11 2.55 1.63
N PRO A 185 10.25 3.57 1.50
CA PRO A 185 10.48 4.67 0.58
C PRO A 185 11.38 5.76 1.16
N SER A 186 11.94 5.60 2.36
CA SER A 186 12.65 6.68 3.05
C SER A 186 13.84 7.21 2.27
N GLY A 187 14.60 6.32 1.63
CA GLY A 187 15.72 6.68 0.75
C GLY A 187 15.34 7.54 -0.46
N LEU A 188 14.05 7.61 -0.83
CA LEU A 188 13.58 8.51 -1.89
C LEU A 188 13.54 9.98 -1.43
N PHE A 189 13.50 10.23 -0.12
CA PHE A 189 13.21 11.55 0.45
C PHE A 189 14.32 12.11 1.34
N GLU A 190 15.42 11.37 1.55
CA GLU A 190 16.57 11.85 2.34
C GLU A 190 17.12 13.18 1.79
N ASP A 191 17.37 13.26 0.48
CA ASP A 191 17.82 14.49 -0.18
C ASP A 191 16.79 15.62 -0.10
N SER A 192 15.49 15.27 -0.12
CA SER A 192 14.41 16.26 0.02
C SER A 192 14.40 16.85 1.43
N LEU A 193 14.66 16.04 2.46
CA LEU A 193 14.77 16.52 3.84
C LEU A 193 15.98 17.45 4.00
N VAL A 194 17.13 17.08 3.44
CA VAL A 194 18.34 17.93 3.46
C VAL A 194 18.05 19.27 2.78
N GLY A 195 17.47 19.26 1.58
CA GLY A 195 17.11 20.48 0.85
C GLY A 195 16.11 21.37 1.62
N LEU A 196 15.11 20.77 2.27
CA LEU A 196 14.17 21.52 3.11
C LEU A 196 14.84 22.13 4.35
N LYS A 197 15.80 21.44 4.99
CA LYS A 197 16.57 22.01 6.11
C LYS A 197 17.38 23.22 5.66
N ASP A 198 18.06 23.10 4.52
CA ASP A 198 18.83 24.22 3.94
C ASP A 198 17.92 25.39 3.58
N LEU A 199 16.73 25.12 3.03
CA LEU A 199 15.72 26.13 2.76
C LEU A 199 15.26 26.82 4.05
N PHE A 200 14.91 26.05 5.07
CA PHE A 200 14.45 26.58 6.35
C PHE A 200 15.48 27.50 6.99
N LEU A 201 16.78 27.15 6.97
CA LEU A 201 17.83 28.01 7.51
C LEU A 201 17.89 29.40 6.86
N ARG A 202 17.52 29.51 5.56
CA ARG A 202 17.45 30.79 4.85
C ARG A 202 16.23 31.62 5.22
N VAL A 203 15.12 30.98 5.58
CA VAL A 203 13.81 31.64 5.78
C VAL A 203 13.33 31.66 7.23
N LYS A 204 14.01 31.00 8.17
CA LYS A 204 13.55 30.86 9.56
C LYS A 204 13.30 32.19 10.29
N ASN A 205 13.98 33.24 9.87
CA ASN A 205 13.85 34.59 10.43
C ASN A 205 12.76 35.43 9.74
N TYR A 206 12.11 34.91 8.69
CA TYR A 206 11.02 35.61 8.02
C TYR A 206 9.76 35.58 8.90
N PRO A 207 9.02 36.70 9.04
CA PRO A 207 7.84 36.76 9.90
C PRO A 207 6.78 35.68 9.60
N ALA A 208 6.58 35.37 8.31
CA ALA A 208 5.62 34.34 7.87
C ALA A 208 6.04 32.94 8.36
N THR A 209 7.31 32.56 8.13
CA THR A 209 7.86 31.26 8.55
C THR A 209 7.84 31.12 10.08
N ASN A 210 8.21 32.17 10.81
CA ASN A 210 8.17 32.16 12.27
C ASN A 210 6.74 31.97 12.80
N THR A 211 5.76 32.62 12.17
CA THR A 211 4.34 32.45 12.48
C THR A 211 3.90 31.00 12.27
N GLN A 212 4.27 30.40 11.15
CA GLN A 212 3.93 29.00 10.83
C GLN A 212 4.54 28.01 11.82
N GLN A 213 5.80 28.19 12.20
CA GLN A 213 6.43 27.35 13.22
C GLN A 213 5.76 27.51 14.59
N LYS A 214 5.39 28.73 14.99
CA LYS A 214 4.66 28.97 16.23
C LYS A 214 3.29 28.30 16.24
N LEU A 215 2.52 28.44 15.15
CA LEU A 215 1.22 27.79 15.00
C LEU A 215 1.34 26.27 15.10
N TRP A 216 2.33 25.69 14.42
CA TRP A 216 2.63 24.27 14.53
C TRP A 216 2.97 23.86 15.97
N LEU A 217 3.81 24.62 16.67
CA LEU A 217 4.19 24.32 18.04
C LEU A 217 3.00 24.42 19.01
N GLU A 218 2.13 25.43 18.85
CA GLU A 218 0.91 25.58 19.65
C GLU A 218 -0.07 24.42 19.42
N GLN A 219 -0.23 23.94 18.18
CA GLN A 219 -1.02 22.75 17.90
C GLN A 219 -0.49 21.52 18.65
N LEU A 220 0.83 21.30 18.61
CA LEU A 220 1.44 20.19 19.35
C LEU A 220 1.38 20.39 20.87
N ARG A 221 1.38 21.63 21.37
CA ARG A 221 1.18 21.91 22.82
C ARG A 221 -0.23 21.53 23.25
N GLY A 222 -1.23 21.84 22.43
CA GLY A 222 -2.61 21.39 22.64
C GLY A 222 -2.74 19.87 22.75
N SER A 223 -1.85 19.12 22.08
CA SER A 223 -1.79 17.65 22.18
C SER A 223 -1.07 17.09 23.41
N GLY A 224 -0.50 17.95 24.27
CA GLY A 224 0.28 17.55 25.43
C GLY A 224 1.72 17.08 25.13
N ASN A 225 2.09 16.96 23.86
CA ASN A 225 3.34 16.30 23.44
C ASN A 225 4.31 17.21 22.67
N ALA A 226 4.24 18.54 22.84
CA ALA A 226 5.12 19.45 22.11
C ALA A 226 6.62 19.15 22.33
N PRO A 227 7.44 19.18 21.27
CA PRO A 227 8.88 18.97 21.40
C PRO A 227 9.52 20.08 22.25
N THR A 228 10.37 19.69 23.19
CA THR A 228 11.13 20.60 24.07
C THR A 228 12.56 20.86 23.59
N SER A 229 13.03 20.07 22.62
CA SER A 229 14.33 20.19 21.94
C SER A 229 14.19 19.87 20.46
N ASP A 230 15.19 20.22 19.64
CA ASP A 230 15.21 19.97 18.19
C ASP A 230 13.98 20.53 17.44
N ILE A 231 13.42 21.65 17.92
CA ILE A 231 12.16 22.25 17.44
C ILE A 231 12.22 22.52 15.92
N ASP A 232 13.28 23.15 15.45
CA ASP A 232 13.50 23.47 14.02
C ASP A 232 13.56 22.19 13.17
N ASP A 233 14.34 21.22 13.61
CA ASP A 233 14.51 19.94 12.92
C ASP A 233 13.18 19.17 12.84
N MET A 234 12.41 19.15 13.93
CA MET A 234 11.10 18.51 13.98
C MET A 234 10.10 19.24 13.08
N PHE A 235 10.07 20.57 13.09
CA PHE A 235 9.20 21.38 12.25
C PHE A 235 9.44 21.10 10.75
N VAL A 236 10.71 21.06 10.33
CA VAL A 236 11.08 20.75 8.94
C VAL A 236 10.73 19.31 8.59
N THR A 237 10.97 18.36 9.50
CA THR A 237 10.66 16.94 9.26
C THR A 237 9.15 16.70 9.13
N HIS A 238 8.33 17.29 10.01
CA HIS A 238 6.88 17.26 9.91
C HIS A 238 6.38 17.95 8.64
N THR A 239 7.04 19.03 8.20
CA THR A 239 6.74 19.67 6.92
C THR A 239 6.89 18.68 5.76
N LEU A 240 8.03 17.97 5.67
CA LEU A 240 8.26 16.97 4.62
C LEU A 240 7.17 15.89 4.63
N LEU A 241 6.87 15.34 5.81
CA LEU A 241 5.91 14.25 5.96
C LEU A 241 4.49 14.66 5.55
N ILE A 242 4.06 15.87 5.90
CA ILE A 242 2.75 16.40 5.49
C ILE A 242 2.71 16.67 3.99
N LEU A 243 3.78 17.24 3.42
CA LEU A 243 3.83 17.44 1.96
C LEU A 243 3.74 16.10 1.22
N ILE A 244 4.43 15.06 1.68
CA ILE A 244 4.29 13.71 1.10
C ILE A 244 2.83 13.23 1.24
N ALA A 245 2.24 13.33 2.44
CA ALA A 245 0.87 12.90 2.69
C ALA A 245 -0.16 13.65 1.83
N ARG A 246 0.07 14.91 1.50
CA ARG A 246 -0.83 15.71 0.64
C ARG A 246 -0.60 15.52 -0.86
N ILE A 247 0.62 15.22 -1.29
CA ILE A 247 0.93 15.00 -2.72
C ILE A 247 0.54 13.58 -3.18
N VAL A 248 0.69 12.58 -2.31
CA VAL A 248 0.37 11.18 -2.63
C VAL A 248 -1.07 11.01 -3.15
N PRO A 249 -2.13 11.54 -2.49
CA PRO A 249 -3.50 11.56 -3.01
C PRO A 249 -3.64 12.08 -4.43
N GLY A 250 -2.94 13.17 -4.78
CA GLY A 250 -2.92 13.75 -6.12
C GLY A 250 -2.41 12.81 -7.20
N THR A 251 -1.55 11.85 -6.86
CA THR A 251 -1.10 10.82 -7.82
C THR A 251 -2.14 9.74 -8.09
N ILE A 252 -3.08 9.56 -7.17
CA ILE A 252 -4.11 8.51 -7.19
C ILE A 252 -5.40 9.05 -7.83
N ASN A 253 -5.83 10.25 -7.42
CA ASN A 253 -7.13 10.83 -7.77
C ASN A 253 -7.01 12.05 -8.70
N ARG A 254 -6.36 11.89 -9.86
CA ARG A 254 -6.07 12.99 -10.81
C ARG A 254 -7.28 13.84 -11.22
N HIS A 255 -8.48 13.28 -11.22
CA HIS A 255 -9.74 13.94 -11.62
C HIS A 255 -10.66 14.29 -10.43
N HIS A 256 -10.30 13.85 -9.22
CA HIS A 256 -11.08 14.04 -7.99
C HIS A 256 -10.31 14.80 -6.91
N HIS A 257 -9.17 15.37 -7.27
CA HIS A 257 -8.46 16.31 -6.40
C HIS A 257 -9.25 17.61 -6.36
N ASP A 258 -10.01 17.78 -5.29
CA ASP A 258 -10.82 18.99 -5.00
C ASP A 258 -9.93 20.20 -4.63
N GLY A 259 -8.67 19.94 -4.27
CA GLY A 259 -7.70 20.96 -3.89
C GLY A 259 -6.97 21.58 -5.07
N SER A 260 -6.90 22.92 -5.08
CA SER A 260 -5.93 23.66 -5.89
C SER A 260 -4.50 23.26 -5.47
N ARG A 261 -3.51 23.48 -6.33
CA ARG A 261 -2.09 23.29 -5.97
C ARG A 261 -1.68 24.05 -4.70
N ASP A 262 -2.44 25.09 -4.34
CA ASP A 262 -2.19 25.89 -3.14
C ASP A 262 -2.62 25.16 -1.85
N SER A 263 -3.58 24.22 -1.90
CA SER A 263 -4.04 23.45 -0.73
C SER A 263 -2.96 22.54 -0.14
N ILE A 264 -2.03 22.03 -0.98
CA ILE A 264 -0.87 21.25 -0.54
C ILE A 264 -0.07 22.05 0.49
N THR A 265 0.02 23.37 0.29
CA THR A 265 0.84 24.29 1.07
C THR A 265 0.05 25.08 2.12
N GLU A 266 -1.23 24.79 2.30
CA GLU A 266 -2.05 25.47 3.31
C GLU A 266 -1.59 25.16 4.74
N GLY A 267 -1.73 26.15 5.63
CA GLY A 267 -1.36 26.03 7.04
C GLY A 267 0.14 26.18 7.29
N PHE A 268 0.67 25.39 8.22
CA PHE A 268 2.04 25.57 8.72
C PHE A 268 3.13 25.05 7.77
N VAL A 269 2.80 24.33 6.71
CA VAL A 269 3.77 23.89 5.69
C VAL A 269 3.99 24.92 4.58
N GLY A 270 3.21 26.00 4.56
CA GLY A 270 3.26 27.01 3.50
C GLY A 270 4.56 27.80 3.42
N TRP A 271 5.44 27.71 4.42
CA TRP A 271 6.76 28.36 4.37
C TRP A 271 7.59 27.87 3.17
N VAL A 272 7.35 26.64 2.69
CA VAL A 272 8.13 26.02 1.60
C VAL A 272 8.03 26.82 0.30
N VAL A 273 6.91 27.51 0.05
CA VAL A 273 6.72 28.30 -1.19
C VAL A 273 7.09 29.77 -1.06
N THR A 274 7.59 30.20 0.11
CA THR A 274 7.92 31.63 0.36
C THR A 274 9.14 32.12 -0.40
N VAL A 275 10.02 31.22 -0.85
CA VAL A 275 11.25 31.56 -1.58
C VAL A 275 11.32 30.88 -2.94
N ASP A 276 11.05 29.57 -3.01
CA ASP A 276 11.23 28.80 -4.24
C ASP A 276 10.34 27.55 -4.26
N ARG A 277 9.50 27.41 -5.29
CA ARG A 277 8.64 26.25 -5.51
C ARG A 277 9.39 25.01 -6.00
N SER A 278 10.67 25.12 -6.38
CA SER A 278 11.46 24.01 -6.94
C SER A 278 11.57 22.79 -6.01
N HIS A 279 11.52 22.98 -4.68
CA HIS A 279 11.53 21.87 -3.72
C HIS A 279 10.24 21.07 -3.79
N LEU A 280 9.10 21.75 -3.94
CA LEU A 280 7.80 21.10 -4.11
C LEU A 280 7.74 20.36 -5.44
N GLU A 281 8.23 20.96 -6.53
CA GLU A 281 8.27 20.33 -7.86
C GLU A 281 9.16 19.08 -7.89
N LYS A 282 10.31 19.11 -7.20
CA LYS A 282 11.17 17.93 -7.04
C LYS A 282 10.48 16.84 -6.24
N LEU A 283 9.85 17.19 -5.13
CA LEU A 283 9.12 16.24 -4.29
C LEU A 283 7.96 15.61 -5.06
N GLU A 284 7.15 16.43 -5.74
CA GLU A 284 6.14 15.99 -6.69
C GLU A 284 6.75 15.01 -7.70
N SER A 285 7.83 15.40 -8.39
CA SER A 285 8.46 14.53 -9.39
C SER A 285 8.90 13.18 -8.84
N ILE A 286 9.35 13.10 -7.58
CA ILE A 286 9.71 11.83 -6.94
C ILE A 286 8.45 10.99 -6.71
N ILE A 287 7.42 11.57 -6.08
CA ILE A 287 6.17 10.87 -5.74
C ILE A 287 5.46 10.41 -7.03
N TRP A 288 5.44 11.25 -8.07
CA TRP A 288 4.86 10.97 -9.38
C TRP A 288 5.56 9.84 -10.14
N ARG A 289 6.76 9.40 -9.76
CA ARG A 289 7.41 8.24 -10.39
C ARG A 289 6.83 6.90 -9.96
N TYR A 290 6.07 6.88 -8.87
CA TYR A 290 5.57 5.65 -8.26
C TYR A 290 4.05 5.54 -8.24
N ASP A 291 3.55 4.31 -8.19
CA ASP A 291 2.15 3.97 -7.86
C ASP A 291 2.04 3.72 -6.35
N TRP A 292 1.38 4.65 -5.65
CA TRP A 292 1.21 4.61 -4.20
C TRP A 292 -0.04 3.85 -3.75
N ALA A 293 -1.03 3.70 -4.63
CA ALA A 293 -2.29 3.04 -4.30
C ALA A 293 -2.13 1.52 -4.24
N ARG A 294 -1.19 0.96 -5.01
CA ARG A 294 -1.00 -0.50 -5.09
C ARG A 294 -0.24 -1.12 -3.93
N ARG A 295 0.54 -0.32 -3.20
CA ARG A 295 1.23 -0.79 -2.01
C ARG A 295 0.20 -1.15 -0.94
N SER A 296 0.26 -2.38 -0.43
CA SER A 296 -0.52 -2.78 0.74
C SER A 296 0.06 -2.18 2.03
N GLY A 297 -0.80 -2.04 3.03
CA GLY A 297 -0.43 -1.60 4.37
C GLY A 297 -0.05 -0.12 4.49
N ASP A 298 0.42 0.23 5.68
CA ASP A 298 0.73 1.60 6.07
C ASP A 298 2.18 1.98 5.71
N VAL A 299 2.37 2.39 4.45
CA VAL A 299 3.68 2.83 3.94
C VAL A 299 4.11 4.18 4.53
N LEU A 300 3.16 5.03 4.93
CA LEU A 300 3.44 6.36 5.47
C LEU A 300 3.98 6.28 6.90
N ARG A 301 3.53 5.28 7.68
CA ARG A 301 4.16 4.93 8.96
C ARG A 301 5.64 4.61 8.81
N THR A 302 6.05 3.91 7.76
CA THR A 302 7.48 3.60 7.52
C THR A 302 8.29 4.88 7.36
N LEU A 303 7.78 5.85 6.58
CA LEU A 303 8.41 7.17 6.44
C LEU A 303 8.49 7.91 7.77
N TYR A 304 7.39 7.94 8.54
CA TYR A 304 7.37 8.58 9.85
C TYR A 304 8.40 7.95 10.79
N GLY A 305 8.41 6.61 10.90
CA GLY A 305 9.31 5.87 11.78
C GLY A 305 10.79 6.01 11.43
N HIS A 306 11.11 6.24 10.15
CA HIS A 306 12.46 6.52 9.66
C HIS A 306 12.91 7.95 10.02
N PHE A 307 12.08 8.96 9.71
CA PHE A 307 12.47 10.36 9.89
C PHE A 307 12.31 10.86 11.34
N ILE A 308 11.39 10.27 12.10
CA ILE A 308 11.13 10.62 13.51
C ILE A 308 11.82 9.62 14.44
N LYS A 309 12.86 10.11 15.14
CA LYS A 309 13.64 9.33 16.10
C LYS A 309 12.75 8.72 17.18
N GLU A 310 13.06 7.49 17.59
CA GLU A 310 12.31 6.72 18.59
C GLU A 310 12.09 7.50 19.90
N ARG A 311 13.08 8.28 20.35
CA ARG A 311 12.94 9.11 21.56
C ARG A 311 11.77 10.08 21.49
N HIS A 312 11.51 10.66 20.31
CA HIS A 312 10.44 11.62 20.12
C HIS A 312 9.11 10.86 20.06
N ARG A 313 9.06 9.74 19.33
CA ARG A 313 7.87 8.85 19.28
C ARG A 313 7.42 8.39 20.66
N LYS A 314 8.34 8.05 21.55
CA LYS A 314 8.04 7.68 22.94
C LYS A 314 7.44 8.83 23.75
N VAL A 315 7.91 10.07 23.52
CA VAL A 315 7.31 11.27 24.14
C VAL A 315 5.87 11.47 23.67
N PHE A 316 5.59 11.15 22.39
CA PHE A 316 4.24 11.19 21.82
C PHE A 316 3.36 9.98 22.19
N GLY A 317 3.88 8.99 22.91
CA GLY A 317 3.15 7.73 23.18
C GLY A 317 2.89 6.88 21.93
N GLU A 318 3.64 7.11 20.85
CA GLU A 318 3.43 6.47 19.55
C GLU A 318 4.00 5.05 19.53
N TYR A 319 3.14 4.07 19.79
CA TYR A 319 3.41 2.64 19.59
C TYR A 319 2.62 2.16 18.37
N TYR A 320 3.33 1.73 17.33
CA TYR A 320 2.68 1.31 16.10
C TYR A 320 2.18 -0.13 16.14
N THR A 321 0.93 -0.31 15.74
CA THR A 321 0.32 -1.62 15.49
C THR A 321 0.84 -2.20 14.17
N PRO A 322 1.44 -3.41 14.15
CA PRO A 322 1.80 -4.08 12.90
C PRO A 322 0.57 -4.37 12.02
N ASP A 323 0.74 -4.32 10.69
CA ASP A 323 -0.38 -4.42 9.74
C ASP A 323 -1.16 -5.73 9.91
N TRP A 324 -0.46 -6.86 10.08
CA TRP A 324 -1.09 -8.16 10.30
C TRP A 324 -2.00 -8.20 11.53
N LEU A 325 -1.66 -7.45 12.59
CA LEU A 325 -2.44 -7.42 13.82
C LEU A 325 -3.70 -6.58 13.63
N ALA A 326 -3.58 -5.43 12.96
CA ALA A 326 -4.72 -4.60 12.61
C ALA A 326 -5.69 -5.33 11.67
N GLU A 327 -5.17 -6.02 10.65
CA GLU A 327 -5.95 -6.84 9.73
C GLU A 327 -6.71 -7.96 10.46
N MET A 328 -6.04 -8.69 11.35
CA MET A 328 -6.66 -9.75 12.15
C MET A 328 -7.80 -9.23 13.03
N ILE A 329 -7.57 -8.12 13.74
CA ILE A 329 -8.59 -7.50 14.60
C ILE A 329 -9.78 -7.02 13.76
N CYS A 330 -9.54 -6.33 12.63
CA CYS A 330 -10.61 -5.86 11.75
C CYS A 330 -11.41 -7.03 11.16
N LEU A 331 -10.74 -8.12 10.79
CA LEU A 331 -11.39 -9.32 10.27
C LEU A 331 -12.34 -9.96 11.30
N GLU A 332 -11.93 -9.98 12.57
CA GLU A 332 -12.72 -10.54 13.66
C GLU A 332 -13.90 -9.65 14.06
N ILE A 333 -13.71 -8.34 14.15
CA ILE A 333 -14.73 -7.39 14.64
C ILE A 333 -15.72 -6.99 13.53
N ILE A 334 -15.26 -6.82 12.29
CA ILE A 334 -16.08 -6.38 11.17
C ILE A 334 -16.52 -7.62 10.38
N ASP A 335 -17.55 -8.30 10.87
CA ASP A 335 -18.06 -9.53 10.25
C ASP A 335 -18.96 -9.28 9.02
N GLU A 336 -19.20 -10.33 8.23
CA GLU A 336 -20.05 -10.25 7.01
C GLU A 336 -21.50 -9.84 7.31
N GLY A 337 -22.04 -10.23 8.46
CA GLY A 337 -23.40 -9.89 8.88
C GLY A 337 -23.53 -8.43 9.26
N PHE A 338 -22.53 -7.87 9.95
CA PHE A 338 -22.43 -6.44 10.22
C PHE A 338 -22.41 -5.65 8.91
N ILE A 339 -21.53 -5.99 7.98
CA ILE A 339 -21.43 -5.30 6.68
C ILE A 339 -22.75 -5.38 5.91
N ALA A 340 -23.40 -6.55 5.85
CA ALA A 340 -24.68 -6.72 5.16
C ALA A 340 -25.77 -5.81 5.72
N ARG A 341 -25.91 -5.71 7.05
CA ARG A 341 -26.86 -4.78 7.69
C ARG A 341 -26.60 -3.33 7.31
N GLN A 342 -25.33 -2.92 7.26
CA GLN A 342 -24.97 -1.55 6.88
C GLN A 342 -25.21 -1.27 5.40
N ILE A 343 -25.04 -2.26 4.51
CA ILE A 343 -25.39 -2.15 3.09
C ILE A 343 -26.89 -1.90 2.92
N ASP A 344 -27.72 -2.62 3.67
CA ASP A 344 -29.18 -2.45 3.61
C ASP A 344 -29.60 -1.06 4.13
N ALA A 345 -29.01 -0.61 5.24
CA ALA A 345 -29.20 0.76 5.75
C ALA A 345 -28.79 1.82 4.72
N PHE A 346 -27.61 1.68 4.09
CA PHE A 346 -27.12 2.61 3.07
C PHE A 346 -28.02 2.68 1.81
N ARG A 347 -28.73 1.59 1.48
CA ARG A 347 -29.65 1.54 0.32
C ARG A 347 -31.05 2.05 0.64
N GLY A 348 -31.50 1.91 1.90
CA GLY A 348 -32.86 2.22 2.33
C GLY A 348 -33.27 3.68 2.15
N GLY A 349 -32.32 4.59 1.87
CA GLY A 349 -32.58 6.03 1.71
C GLY A 349 -32.94 6.74 3.02
N GLU A 350 -33.09 5.97 4.11
CA GLU A 350 -33.05 6.47 5.48
C GLU A 350 -31.64 7.02 5.71
N GLY A 351 -31.55 8.27 6.17
CA GLY A 351 -30.34 9.07 6.05
C GLY A 351 -29.10 8.41 6.64
N ALA A 352 -27.91 8.92 6.29
CA ALA A 352 -26.60 8.48 6.78
C ALA A 352 -26.44 8.37 8.32
N ASN A 353 -27.47 8.72 9.09
CA ASN A 353 -27.53 8.65 10.54
C ASN A 353 -27.80 7.24 11.12
N ASP A 354 -28.25 6.26 10.32
CA ASP A 354 -28.46 4.87 10.79
C ASP A 354 -27.33 3.90 10.41
N ILE A 355 -26.29 4.40 9.73
CA ILE A 355 -25.10 3.59 9.44
C ILE A 355 -24.21 3.56 10.70
N SER A 356 -24.06 2.37 11.26
CA SER A 356 -23.08 2.13 12.32
C SER A 356 -21.68 2.10 11.72
N CYS A 357 -20.86 3.11 12.07
CA CYS A 357 -19.48 3.20 11.61
C CYS A 357 -18.49 2.51 12.56
N VAL A 358 -17.29 2.25 12.05
CA VAL A 358 -16.10 1.90 12.82
C VAL A 358 -15.35 3.20 13.12
N LEU A 359 -15.07 3.43 14.40
CA LEU A 359 -14.30 4.58 14.87
C LEU A 359 -12.97 4.13 15.46
N ASP A 360 -11.88 4.75 15.00
CA ASP A 360 -10.58 4.72 15.68
C ASP A 360 -10.30 6.10 16.32
N PRO A 361 -10.42 6.25 17.66
CA PRO A 361 -10.31 7.54 18.35
C PRO A 361 -8.85 7.98 18.59
N THR A 362 -7.87 7.16 18.20
CA THR A 362 -6.42 7.44 18.29
C THR A 362 -5.72 6.85 17.07
N CYS A 363 -6.18 7.26 15.89
CA CYS A 363 -5.93 6.51 14.66
C CYS A 363 -4.49 6.52 14.16
N GLY A 364 -3.64 7.40 14.68
CA GLY A 364 -2.27 7.56 14.24
C GLY A 364 -2.21 7.79 12.73
N SER A 365 -1.36 7.06 12.02
CA SER A 365 -1.28 7.09 10.55
C SER A 365 -2.42 6.33 9.85
N GLY A 366 -3.42 5.82 10.59
CA GLY A 366 -4.62 5.21 10.04
C GLY A 366 -4.49 3.72 9.69
N THR A 367 -3.59 2.97 10.35
CA THR A 367 -3.40 1.54 10.08
C THR A 367 -4.70 0.74 10.24
N PHE A 368 -5.44 0.91 11.35
CA PHE A 368 -6.73 0.25 11.54
C PHE A 368 -7.79 0.73 10.54
N LEU A 369 -7.83 2.02 10.24
CA LEU A 369 -8.77 2.59 9.27
C LEU A 369 -8.56 1.99 7.87
N TYR A 370 -7.30 1.90 7.44
CA TYR A 370 -6.92 1.24 6.19
C TYR A 370 -7.35 -0.23 6.19
N SER A 371 -7.02 -0.99 7.25
CA SER A 371 -7.40 -2.40 7.38
C SER A 371 -8.92 -2.59 7.40
N ALA A 372 -9.67 -1.72 8.07
CA ALA A 372 -11.13 -1.74 8.11
C ALA A 372 -11.73 -1.48 6.73
N ALA A 373 -11.24 -0.45 6.02
CA ALA A 373 -11.69 -0.15 4.66
C ALA A 373 -11.44 -1.33 3.71
N ARG A 374 -10.25 -1.93 3.76
CA ARG A 374 -9.91 -3.13 2.97
C ARG A 374 -10.81 -4.32 3.31
N ARG A 375 -11.03 -4.60 4.60
CA ARG A 375 -11.92 -5.66 5.07
C ARG A 375 -13.34 -5.52 4.53
N ILE A 376 -13.88 -4.29 4.48
CA ILE A 376 -15.22 -4.02 3.93
C ILE A 376 -15.23 -4.18 2.41
N LEU A 377 -14.22 -3.64 1.70
CA LEU A 377 -14.08 -3.74 0.25
C LEU A 377 -13.99 -5.18 -0.28
N GLU A 378 -13.35 -6.05 0.52
CA GLU A 378 -13.10 -7.46 0.23
C GLU A 378 -14.24 -8.39 0.70
N SER A 379 -15.25 -7.85 1.39
CA SER A 379 -16.36 -8.63 1.92
C SER A 379 -17.24 -9.23 0.82
N ARG A 380 -17.76 -10.43 1.08
CA ARG A 380 -18.73 -11.09 0.18
C ARG A 380 -20.06 -10.35 0.16
N ALA A 381 -20.44 -9.74 1.29
CA ALA A 381 -21.61 -8.88 1.39
C ALA A 381 -21.53 -7.72 0.38
N LEU A 382 -20.39 -7.01 0.34
CA LEU A 382 -20.21 -5.90 -0.60
C LEU A 382 -20.09 -6.37 -2.05
N GLU A 383 -19.45 -7.52 -2.30
CA GLU A 383 -19.39 -8.13 -3.64
C GLU A 383 -20.80 -8.43 -4.19
N LYS A 384 -21.70 -8.94 -3.35
CA LYS A 384 -23.09 -9.28 -3.71
C LYS A 384 -24.04 -8.07 -3.73
N SER A 385 -23.56 -6.89 -3.36
CA SER A 385 -24.38 -5.68 -3.26
C SER A 385 -24.74 -5.06 -4.62
N CYS A 386 -24.22 -5.56 -5.74
CA CYS A 386 -24.45 -4.99 -7.08
C CYS A 386 -24.18 -3.47 -7.19
N MET A 387 -23.50 -2.85 -6.20
CA MET A 387 -23.19 -1.43 -6.21
C MET A 387 -22.13 -1.14 -7.29
N GLY A 388 -22.25 -0.01 -7.97
CA GLY A 388 -21.17 0.48 -8.82
C GLY A 388 -19.93 0.85 -7.98
N GLU A 389 -18.75 0.86 -8.59
CA GLU A 389 -17.50 1.10 -7.85
C GLU A 389 -17.49 2.42 -7.07
N LYS A 390 -17.99 3.52 -7.66
CA LYS A 390 -18.10 4.80 -6.94
C LYS A 390 -19.00 4.71 -5.71
N GLN A 391 -20.11 3.97 -5.81
CA GLN A 391 -21.04 3.79 -4.70
C GLN A 391 -20.44 2.90 -3.60
N LYS A 392 -19.69 1.85 -3.96
CA LYS A 392 -18.93 1.05 -3.00
C LYS A 392 -17.94 1.92 -2.23
N MET A 393 -17.16 2.76 -2.91
CA MET A 393 -16.18 3.61 -2.25
C MET A 393 -16.84 4.61 -1.30
N LEU A 394 -17.95 5.23 -1.70
CA LEU A 394 -18.73 6.12 -0.83
C LEU A 394 -19.30 5.37 0.39
N PHE A 395 -19.82 4.16 0.20
CA PHE A 395 -20.28 3.32 1.29
C PHE A 395 -19.16 3.02 2.29
N VAL A 396 -17.98 2.58 1.82
CA VAL A 396 -16.85 2.31 2.72
C VAL A 396 -16.36 3.58 3.41
N SER A 397 -16.33 4.71 2.71
CA SER A 397 -15.99 6.01 3.31
C SER A 397 -16.95 6.39 4.43
N SER A 398 -18.25 6.12 4.27
CA SER A 398 -19.28 6.36 5.29
C SER A 398 -19.20 5.43 6.49
N MET A 399 -18.40 4.37 6.41
CA MET A 399 -18.25 3.34 7.45
C MET A 399 -17.04 3.55 8.35
N VAL A 400 -16.09 4.41 7.97
CA VAL A 400 -14.77 4.46 8.62
C VAL A 400 -14.46 5.88 9.08
N TYR A 401 -14.34 6.04 10.40
CA TYR A 401 -14.09 7.32 11.06
C TYR A 401 -12.80 7.24 11.88
N GLY A 402 -12.02 8.32 11.83
CA GLY A 402 -10.78 8.44 12.60
C GLY A 402 -10.72 9.75 13.35
N MET A 403 -10.07 9.73 14.50
CA MET A 403 -9.62 10.94 15.18
C MET A 403 -8.18 10.74 15.67
N ASP A 404 -7.38 11.79 15.58
CA ASP A 404 -6.08 11.82 16.24
C ASP A 404 -5.74 13.24 16.71
N ILE A 405 -4.99 13.32 17.80
CA ILE A 405 -4.56 14.58 18.40
C ILE A 405 -3.31 15.14 17.71
N HIS A 406 -2.58 14.32 16.95
CA HIS A 406 -1.37 14.70 16.25
C HIS A 406 -1.67 15.07 14.78
N PRO A 407 -1.45 16.33 14.36
CA PRO A 407 -1.86 16.80 13.04
C PRO A 407 -1.16 16.08 11.88
N VAL A 408 0.10 15.67 12.04
CA VAL A 408 0.82 14.90 10.99
C VAL A 408 0.19 13.52 10.82
N ALA A 409 -0.28 12.92 11.92
CA ALA A 409 -0.87 11.58 11.91
C ALA A 409 -2.19 11.61 11.14
N VAL A 410 -3.02 12.63 11.38
CA VAL A 410 -4.27 12.89 10.64
C VAL A 410 -4.04 13.02 9.13
N GLU A 411 -3.03 13.78 8.71
CA GLU A 411 -2.69 13.95 7.29
C GLU A 411 -2.27 12.60 6.66
N MET A 412 -1.46 11.81 7.37
CA MET A 412 -1.07 10.46 6.91
C MET A 412 -2.26 9.50 6.85
N ALA A 413 -3.14 9.52 7.86
CA ALA A 413 -4.33 8.69 7.89
C ALA A 413 -5.28 9.02 6.73
N ARG A 414 -5.47 10.31 6.41
CA ARG A 414 -6.23 10.75 5.23
C ARG A 414 -5.61 10.22 3.93
N ALA A 415 -4.31 10.38 3.77
CA ALA A 415 -3.59 9.89 2.61
C ALA A 415 -3.67 8.36 2.47
N ASN A 416 -3.56 7.62 3.58
CA ASN A 416 -3.72 6.17 3.61
C ASN A 416 -5.15 5.75 3.27
N MET A 417 -6.17 6.46 3.75
CA MET A 417 -7.55 6.17 3.37
C MET A 417 -7.81 6.42 1.88
N ILE A 418 -7.22 7.45 1.28
CA ILE A 418 -7.31 7.68 -0.17
C ILE A 418 -6.59 6.58 -0.96
N ARG A 419 -5.48 6.04 -0.44
CA ARG A 419 -4.83 4.85 -1.00
C ARG A 419 -5.75 3.63 -0.96
N ALA A 420 -6.50 3.43 0.12
CA ALA A 420 -7.46 2.33 0.26
C ALA A 420 -8.70 2.52 -0.62
N LEU A 421 -9.16 3.77 -0.77
CA LEU A 421 -10.37 4.17 -1.47
C LEU A 421 -10.03 5.08 -2.67
N PRO A 422 -9.39 4.56 -3.73
CA PRO A 422 -9.14 5.36 -4.91
C PRO A 422 -10.48 5.86 -5.49
N LYS A 423 -10.49 7.05 -6.06
CA LYS A 423 -11.62 7.76 -6.70
C LYS A 423 -12.62 8.47 -5.77
N ILE A 424 -12.40 8.50 -4.46
CA ILE A 424 -13.18 9.39 -3.57
C ILE A 424 -12.52 10.76 -3.42
N SER A 425 -13.32 11.79 -3.18
CA SER A 425 -12.79 13.11 -2.83
C SER A 425 -12.21 13.08 -1.42
N GLU A 426 -11.19 13.90 -1.15
CA GLU A 426 -10.64 14.07 0.19
C GLU A 426 -11.70 14.55 1.20
N SER A 427 -12.69 15.31 0.73
CA SER A 427 -13.82 15.77 1.55
C SER A 427 -14.75 14.65 1.99
N SER A 428 -14.67 13.47 1.35
CA SER A 428 -15.42 12.28 1.77
C SER A 428 -14.70 11.48 2.87
N ILE A 429 -13.46 11.84 3.22
CA ILE A 429 -12.66 11.16 4.25
C ILE A 429 -13.00 11.71 5.63
N ASN A 430 -13.50 10.82 6.50
CA ASN A 430 -13.98 11.15 7.84
C ASN A 430 -12.90 11.00 8.93
N ILE A 431 -11.76 11.69 8.77
CA ILE A 431 -10.64 11.65 9.72
C ILE A 431 -10.38 13.04 10.30
N TYR A 432 -10.52 13.20 11.61
CA TYR A 432 -10.51 14.52 12.25
C TYR A 432 -9.29 14.73 13.15
N HIS A 433 -8.81 15.96 13.18
CA HIS A 433 -7.82 16.40 14.17
C HIS A 433 -8.57 16.83 15.43
N GLY A 434 -8.27 16.20 16.57
CA GLY A 434 -8.91 16.51 17.84
C GLY A 434 -8.44 15.61 18.97
N ASP A 435 -8.72 16.05 20.19
CA ASP A 435 -8.53 15.23 21.38
C ASP A 435 -9.80 14.42 21.64
N SER A 436 -9.70 13.10 21.47
CA SER A 436 -10.83 12.19 21.65
C SER A 436 -11.32 12.07 23.09
N LEU A 437 -10.52 12.50 24.08
CA LEU A 437 -10.93 12.61 25.48
C LEU A 437 -11.71 13.89 25.77
N LEU A 438 -11.43 14.97 25.03
CA LEU A 438 -12.07 16.28 25.20
C LEU A 438 -13.24 16.51 24.24
N ALA A 439 -13.46 15.60 23.30
CA ALA A 439 -14.64 15.58 22.44
C ALA A 439 -15.91 15.35 23.29
N GLN A 440 -16.42 16.40 23.94
CA GLN A 440 -17.73 16.38 24.60
C GLN A 440 -18.84 16.57 23.57
N ARG A 441 -19.82 15.65 23.57
CA ARG A 441 -21.19 15.88 23.07
C ARG A 441 -22.24 15.37 24.10
N PRO A 442 -23.42 16.00 24.23
CA PRO A 442 -24.39 15.77 25.33
C PRO A 442 -25.17 14.43 25.37
N ASP A 443 -24.94 13.50 24.45
CA ASP A 443 -25.95 12.51 24.01
C ASP A 443 -25.48 11.02 23.94
N ALA A 444 -24.49 10.59 24.73
CA ALA A 444 -23.98 9.21 24.69
C ALA A 444 -24.63 8.22 25.71
N THR A 445 -25.18 7.07 25.27
CA THR A 445 -25.40 5.85 26.13
C THR A 445 -25.42 4.52 25.31
N VAL A 446 -25.28 3.36 25.97
CA VAL A 446 -24.53 2.13 25.58
C VAL A 446 -25.42 0.90 25.33
N PHE A 447 -24.97 -0.05 24.49
CA PHE A 447 -25.52 -1.43 24.42
C PHE A 447 -24.56 -2.51 24.95
N SER A 448 -25.14 -3.61 25.43
CA SER A 448 -24.49 -4.68 26.21
C SER A 448 -24.80 -6.08 25.66
N GLU A 449 -23.79 -6.97 25.65
CA GLU A 449 -24.02 -8.41 25.86
C GLU A 449 -22.75 -9.08 26.46
N GLY A 450 -22.90 -9.92 27.49
CA GLY A 450 -21.81 -10.71 28.08
C GLY A 450 -21.25 -10.29 29.45
N GLY A 451 -21.80 -9.26 30.10
CA GLY A 451 -21.50 -8.96 31.52
C GLY A 451 -20.14 -8.33 31.83
N LYS A 452 -19.45 -7.73 30.85
CA LYS A 452 -18.31 -6.82 31.08
C LYS A 452 -18.51 -5.54 30.27
N ASN A 453 -18.44 -4.39 30.93
CA ASN A 453 -18.87 -3.09 30.42
C ASN A 453 -17.73 -2.32 29.73
N MET A 454 -17.97 -1.76 28.53
CA MET A 454 -17.26 -0.59 28.01
C MET A 454 -18.17 0.19 27.02
N VAL A 455 -18.09 1.52 27.02
CA VAL A 455 -19.13 2.49 26.61
C VAL A 455 -18.63 3.43 25.49
N LEU A 456 -19.42 3.65 24.41
CA LEU A 456 -19.93 4.98 23.95
C LEU A 456 -20.57 4.95 22.54
N PHE A 457 -21.84 5.38 22.43
CA PHE A 457 -22.44 6.37 21.48
C PHE A 457 -23.98 6.30 21.51
N SER A 458 -24.68 7.40 21.22
CA SER A 458 -25.98 7.35 20.51
C SER A 458 -26.29 8.68 19.78
N PRO A 459 -27.18 8.72 18.77
CA PRO A 459 -27.53 9.90 17.98
C PRO A 459 -28.85 10.61 18.38
N ALA A 460 -28.93 11.85 17.87
CA ALA A 460 -30.00 12.88 17.85
C ALA A 460 -29.94 13.99 18.91
#